data_AF-A0A821FAI0-F1
#
_entry.id   AF-A0A821FAI0-F1
#
_cell.length_a   1.000
_cell.length_b   1.000
_cell.length_c   1.000
_cell.angle_alpha   90.00
_cell.angle_beta   90.00
_cell.angle_gamma   90.00
#
_symmetry.space_group_name_H-M   'P 1'
#
loop_
_entity.id
_entity.type
_entity.pdbx_description
1 polymer ?
#
loop_
_entity_poly.entity_id
_entity_poly.type
_entity_poly.pdbx_seq_one_letter_code
_entity_poly.pdbx_strand_id
1 'polypeptide(L)'
;MEKIDDDQDDPIKMQKAKEEEEEAIGMSERSRLISDSQVIVDVQKHTAFAIAGSQLTQRIRSKAFGCFLRQEVAYFDRSENTSGAISVRLSFDAVAVQEMAGTRLGVIFESLALTFFGIAFSCFMNWQLTFIVLIPIIAMALLTFGEVSLRVWQGKQNDPIMGQASTLAVKVIHNMRTIKQLSVEKEILRQYSDLIYEAVRLYRMTAIPVSIAGGLYWTIDVYTVAFVYWRALILVEEKQLTSHHIIMVVAYSMFALPAVKLIGMLAYRIAGLVSSAQSFFNLFDRIPTIDNGSDEGQEL
;
A
#
# COMPACT_ATOMS: atom_id res chain seq x y z
N MET A 1 40.50 24.50 -54.45
CA MET A 1 40.21 23.15 -54.96
C MET A 1 41.01 22.17 -54.15
N GLU A 2 40.34 21.09 -53.73
CA GLU A 2 40.91 19.77 -53.43
C GLU A 2 40.82 19.30 -51.97
N LYS A 3 39.93 18.31 -51.82
CA LYS A 3 39.83 17.23 -50.81
C LYS A 3 39.29 17.58 -49.43
N ILE A 4 38.01 17.92 -49.42
CA ILE A 4 37.05 17.48 -48.40
C ILE A 4 36.03 16.68 -49.23
N ASP A 5 35.76 15.41 -48.88
CA ASP A 5 34.80 14.47 -49.50
C ASP A 5 35.43 13.18 -50.07
N ASP A 6 36.09 12.38 -49.24
CA ASP A 6 36.44 10.99 -49.67
C ASP A 6 36.54 9.98 -48.51
N ASP A 7 35.85 10.21 -47.38
CA ASP A 7 35.77 9.23 -46.26
C ASP A 7 34.31 8.92 -45.85
N GLN A 8 33.35 9.32 -46.69
CA GLN A 8 31.91 9.14 -46.44
C GLN A 8 31.26 8.02 -47.29
N ASP A 9 31.99 7.48 -48.27
CA ASP A 9 31.52 6.49 -49.25
C ASP A 9 32.25 5.14 -49.14
N ASP A 10 32.66 4.74 -47.93
CA ASP A 10 33.15 3.38 -47.71
C ASP A 10 31.94 2.42 -47.63
N PRO A 11 31.66 1.58 -48.65
CA PRO A 11 30.43 0.78 -48.74
C PRO A 11 30.26 -0.17 -47.55
N ILE A 12 31.37 -0.53 -46.90
CA ILE A 12 31.40 -1.36 -45.69
C ILE A 12 30.85 -0.60 -44.46
N LYS A 13 31.13 0.71 -44.33
CA LYS A 13 30.59 1.55 -43.25
C LYS A 13 29.10 1.81 -43.44
N MET A 14 28.64 2.04 -44.68
CA MET A 14 27.19 2.17 -44.98
C MET A 14 26.42 0.88 -44.72
N GLN A 15 27.02 -0.28 -45.03
CA GLN A 15 26.37 -1.57 -44.82
C GLN A 15 26.26 -1.92 -43.34
N LYS A 16 27.31 -1.64 -42.54
CA LYS A 16 27.25 -1.73 -41.07
C LYS A 16 26.25 -0.76 -40.45
N ALA A 17 26.19 0.49 -40.94
CA ALA A 17 25.22 1.47 -40.44
C ALA A 17 23.78 1.03 -40.70
N LYS A 18 23.50 0.41 -41.86
CA LYS A 18 22.19 -0.18 -42.16
C LYS A 18 21.84 -1.38 -41.30
N GLU A 19 22.80 -2.27 -41.04
CA GLU A 19 22.62 -3.40 -40.13
C GLU A 19 22.36 -2.94 -38.68
N GLU A 20 23.10 -1.93 -38.19
CA GLU A 20 22.89 -1.32 -36.87
C GLU A 20 21.53 -0.61 -36.79
N GLU A 21 21.09 0.07 -37.86
CA GLU A 21 19.77 0.71 -37.93
C GLU A 21 18.64 -0.34 -37.93
N GLU A 22 18.80 -1.45 -38.65
CA GLU A 22 17.83 -2.54 -38.68
C GLU A 22 17.73 -3.28 -37.33
N GLU A 23 18.86 -3.51 -36.64
CA GLU A 23 18.87 -4.04 -35.26
C GLU A 23 18.22 -3.07 -34.27
N ALA A 24 18.47 -1.76 -34.39
CA ALA A 24 17.87 -0.74 -33.55
C ALA A 24 16.35 -0.64 -33.75
N ILE A 25 15.87 -0.72 -34.99
CA ILE A 25 14.45 -0.78 -35.31
C ILE A 25 13.82 -2.05 -34.72
N GLY A 26 14.46 -3.21 -34.89
CA GLY A 26 14.01 -4.46 -34.30
C GLY A 26 13.95 -4.45 -32.77
N MET A 27 14.92 -3.82 -32.08
CA MET A 27 14.88 -3.61 -30.64
C MET A 27 13.76 -2.64 -30.21
N SER A 28 13.55 -1.57 -30.98
CA SER A 28 12.47 -0.60 -30.75
C SER A 28 11.11 -1.28 -30.82
N GLU A 29 10.86 -2.09 -31.86
CA GLU A 29 9.61 -2.84 -32.02
C GLU A 29 9.39 -3.84 -30.89
N ARG A 30 10.43 -4.57 -30.47
CA ARG A 30 10.34 -5.49 -29.32
C ARG A 30 10.00 -4.75 -28.03
N SER A 31 10.65 -3.60 -27.76
CA SER A 31 10.37 -2.81 -26.55
C SER A 31 8.94 -2.25 -26.54
N ARG A 32 8.40 -1.85 -27.70
CA ARG A 32 7.01 -1.41 -27.86
C ARG A 32 6.03 -2.53 -27.56
N LEU A 33 6.24 -3.72 -28.13
CA LEU A 33 5.41 -4.89 -27.85
C LEU A 33 5.42 -5.28 -26.37
N ILE A 34 6.57 -5.20 -25.70
CA ILE A 34 6.67 -5.43 -24.26
C ILE A 34 5.86 -4.37 -23.50
N SER A 35 6.03 -3.08 -23.81
CA SER A 35 5.28 -1.99 -23.18
C SER A 35 3.77 -2.17 -23.36
N ASP A 36 3.31 -2.50 -24.56
CA ASP A 36 1.90 -2.73 -24.86
C ASP A 36 1.35 -3.92 -24.07
N SER A 37 2.12 -5.02 -23.98
CA SER A 37 1.76 -6.19 -23.19
C SER A 37 1.66 -5.89 -21.69
N GLN A 38 2.57 -5.06 -21.15
CA GLN A 38 2.55 -4.66 -19.74
C GLN A 38 1.29 -3.87 -19.39
N VAL A 39 0.88 -2.93 -20.25
CA VAL A 39 -0.34 -2.15 -20.05
C VAL A 39 -1.56 -3.06 -20.00
N ILE A 40 -1.65 -4.05 -20.89
CA ILE A 40 -2.76 -5.00 -20.92
C ILE A 40 -2.81 -5.82 -19.61
N VAL A 41 -1.66 -6.33 -19.16
CA VAL A 41 -1.56 -7.11 -17.91
C VAL A 41 -1.98 -6.28 -16.70
N ASP A 42 -1.54 -5.03 -16.61
CA ASP A 42 -1.90 -4.14 -15.52
C ASP A 42 -3.39 -3.83 -15.48
N VAL A 43 -3.98 -3.51 -16.63
CA VAL A 43 -5.43 -3.28 -16.73
C VAL A 43 -6.19 -4.54 -16.32
N GLN A 44 -5.79 -5.72 -16.79
CA GLN A 44 -6.43 -6.98 -16.43
C GLN A 44 -6.32 -7.27 -14.93
N LYS A 45 -5.14 -7.11 -14.34
CA LYS A 45 -4.89 -7.28 -12.90
C LYS A 45 -5.78 -6.34 -12.08
N HIS A 46 -5.74 -5.04 -12.37
CA HIS A 46 -6.50 -4.04 -11.62
C HIS A 46 -8.00 -4.24 -11.73
N THR A 47 -8.51 -4.54 -12.93
CA THR A 47 -9.95 -4.82 -13.13
C THR A 47 -10.39 -6.11 -12.45
N ALA A 48 -9.61 -7.20 -12.55
CA ALA A 48 -9.92 -8.47 -11.89
C ALA A 48 -9.99 -8.32 -10.37
N PHE A 49 -8.99 -7.69 -9.74
CA PHE A 49 -8.99 -7.43 -8.30
C PHE A 49 -10.08 -6.44 -7.88
N ALA A 50 -10.41 -5.45 -8.72
CA ALA A 50 -11.52 -4.54 -8.44
C ALA A 50 -12.88 -5.26 -8.46
N ILE A 51 -13.12 -6.12 -9.45
CA ILE A 51 -14.35 -6.91 -9.58
C ILE A 51 -14.46 -7.93 -8.43
N ALA A 52 -13.36 -8.64 -8.11
CA ALA A 52 -13.33 -9.58 -6.99
C ALA A 52 -13.62 -8.86 -5.66
N GLY A 53 -13.00 -7.70 -5.43
CA GLY A 53 -13.26 -6.85 -4.28
C GLY A 53 -14.73 -6.41 -4.20
N SER A 54 -15.32 -5.93 -5.29
CA SER A 54 -16.72 -5.48 -5.30
C SER A 54 -17.71 -6.62 -5.03
N GLN A 55 -17.45 -7.80 -5.59
CA GLN A 55 -18.28 -8.99 -5.32
C GLN A 55 -18.17 -9.44 -3.87
N LEU A 56 -16.97 -9.42 -3.29
CA LEU A 56 -16.78 -9.73 -1.87
C LEU A 56 -17.54 -8.75 -0.98
N THR A 57 -17.44 -7.45 -1.26
CA THR A 57 -18.17 -6.42 -0.53
C THR A 57 -19.68 -6.58 -0.65
N GLN A 58 -20.20 -6.91 -1.83
CA GLN A 58 -21.62 -7.20 -2.02
C GLN A 58 -22.07 -8.40 -1.17
N ARG A 59 -21.31 -9.50 -1.18
CA ARG A 59 -21.62 -10.70 -0.37
C ARG A 59 -21.59 -10.41 1.13
N ILE A 60 -20.58 -9.67 1.59
CA ILE A 60 -20.45 -9.27 3.00
C ILE A 60 -21.63 -8.38 3.39
N ARG A 61 -22.00 -7.39 2.58
CA ARG A 61 -23.17 -6.53 2.86
C ARG A 61 -24.47 -7.32 2.92
N SER A 62 -24.72 -8.19 1.95
CA SER A 62 -25.94 -9.01 1.94
C SER A 62 -26.00 -9.95 3.15
N LYS A 63 -24.90 -10.62 3.48
CA LYS A 63 -24.82 -11.52 4.65
C LYS A 63 -24.96 -10.73 5.95
N ALA A 64 -24.27 -9.60 6.09
CA ALA A 64 -24.33 -8.77 7.29
C ALA A 64 -25.74 -8.21 7.51
N PHE A 65 -26.39 -7.73 6.44
CA PHE A 65 -27.78 -7.29 6.51
C PHE A 65 -28.72 -8.42 6.93
N GLY A 66 -28.55 -9.63 6.38
CA GLY A 66 -29.29 -10.82 6.82
C GLY A 66 -29.06 -11.14 8.31
N CYS A 67 -27.83 -11.07 8.80
CA CYS A 67 -27.51 -11.28 10.21
C CYS A 67 -28.13 -10.19 11.11
N PHE A 68 -28.15 -8.93 10.67
CA PHE A 68 -28.84 -7.86 11.41
C PHE A 68 -30.35 -8.14 11.51
N LEU A 69 -31.00 -8.63 10.45
CA LEU A 69 -32.44 -8.93 10.48
C LEU A 69 -32.82 -10.13 11.36
N ARG A 70 -31.91 -11.09 11.57
CA ARG A 70 -32.13 -12.24 12.47
C ARG A 70 -31.92 -11.92 13.95
N GLN A 71 -31.45 -10.72 14.24
CA GLN A 71 -31.08 -10.31 15.58
C GLN A 71 -32.29 -9.95 16.43
N GLU A 72 -32.22 -10.22 17.73
CA GLU A 72 -33.29 -9.88 18.67
C GLU A 72 -33.43 -8.36 18.90
N VAL A 73 -34.63 -7.90 19.30
CA VAL A 73 -34.92 -6.47 19.55
C VAL A 73 -33.95 -5.86 20.57
N ALA A 74 -33.61 -6.59 21.62
CA ALA A 74 -32.67 -6.15 22.66
C ALA A 74 -31.26 -5.84 22.14
N TYR A 75 -30.86 -6.35 20.97
CA TYR A 75 -29.61 -5.97 20.34
C TYR A 75 -29.63 -4.51 19.86
N PHE A 76 -30.77 -4.07 19.32
CA PHE A 76 -30.96 -2.72 18.78
C PHE A 76 -31.19 -1.68 19.88
N ASP A 77 -31.55 -2.11 21.10
CA ASP A 77 -31.66 -1.23 22.26
C ASP A 77 -30.30 -0.74 22.79
N ARG A 78 -29.19 -1.37 22.36
CA ARG A 78 -27.84 -0.94 22.72
C ARG A 78 -27.47 0.34 21.97
N SER A 79 -26.90 1.31 22.68
CA SER A 79 -26.44 2.59 22.11
C SER A 79 -25.45 2.43 20.95
N GLU A 80 -24.67 1.35 20.95
CA GLU A 80 -23.70 1.00 19.91
C GLU A 80 -24.35 0.47 18.61
N ASN A 81 -25.57 -0.06 18.69
CA ASN A 81 -26.25 -0.76 17.60
C ASN A 81 -27.50 -0.02 17.13
N THR A 82 -27.46 1.30 17.17
CA THR A 82 -28.52 2.13 16.58
C THR A 82 -28.60 1.91 15.06
N SER A 83 -29.77 2.14 14.47
CA SER A 83 -29.97 2.02 13.01
C SER A 83 -28.97 2.87 12.20
N GLY A 84 -28.61 4.05 12.72
CA GLY A 84 -27.56 4.90 12.15
C GLY A 84 -26.17 4.26 12.21
N ALA A 85 -25.78 3.70 13.36
CA ALA A 85 -24.50 3.01 13.52
C ALA A 85 -24.39 1.77 12.61
N ILE A 86 -25.48 1.01 12.44
CA ILE A 86 -25.54 -0.15 11.54
C ILE A 86 -25.41 0.29 10.08
N SER A 87 -26.08 1.36 9.67
CA SER A 87 -25.96 1.92 8.32
C SER A 87 -24.53 2.39 8.02
N VAL A 88 -23.89 3.04 8.99
CA VAL A 88 -22.47 3.43 8.90
C VAL A 88 -21.58 2.20 8.77
N ARG A 89 -21.74 1.17 9.60
CA ARG A 89 -20.97 -0.08 9.49
C ARG A 89 -21.14 -0.74 8.11
N LEU A 90 -22.38 -0.88 7.64
CA LEU A 90 -22.66 -1.51 6.34
C LEU A 90 -22.07 -0.72 5.17
N SER A 91 -21.95 0.60 5.31
CA SER A 91 -21.39 1.48 4.29
C SER A 91 -19.86 1.54 4.35
N PHE A 92 -19.29 1.91 5.51
CA PHE A 92 -17.86 2.19 5.71
C PHE A 92 -17.02 0.92 5.89
N ASP A 93 -17.40 0.04 6.82
CA ASP A 93 -16.58 -1.15 7.12
C ASP A 93 -16.57 -2.11 5.91
N ALA A 94 -17.64 -2.16 5.13
CA ALA A 94 -17.71 -3.01 3.94
C ALA A 94 -16.81 -2.51 2.79
N VAL A 95 -16.64 -1.18 2.70
CA VAL A 95 -15.66 -0.56 1.79
C VAL A 95 -14.24 -0.81 2.29
N ALA A 96 -14.01 -0.80 3.60
CA ALA A 96 -12.71 -1.17 4.18
C ALA A 96 -12.30 -2.60 3.77
N VAL A 97 -13.25 -3.55 3.76
CA VAL A 97 -12.98 -4.91 3.25
C VAL A 97 -12.69 -4.92 1.74
N GLN A 98 -13.36 -4.08 0.95
CA GLN A 98 -13.06 -3.94 -0.47
C GLN A 98 -11.61 -3.47 -0.71
N GLU A 99 -11.18 -2.47 0.06
CA GLU A 99 -9.84 -1.91 -0.04
C GLU A 99 -8.77 -2.92 0.38
N MET A 100 -9.08 -3.79 1.35
CA MET A 100 -8.20 -4.89 1.74
C MET A 100 -8.12 -5.95 0.65
N ALA A 101 -9.26 -6.53 0.27
CA ALA A 101 -9.31 -7.71 -0.59
C ALA A 101 -9.13 -7.41 -2.08
N GLY A 102 -9.26 -6.13 -2.47
CA GLY A 102 -9.21 -5.69 -3.85
C GLY A 102 -7.80 -5.34 -4.34
N THR A 103 -7.65 -4.13 -4.86
CA THR A 103 -6.47 -3.70 -5.63
C THR A 103 -5.16 -3.70 -4.84
N ARG A 104 -5.20 -3.51 -3.52
CA ARG A 104 -3.98 -3.43 -2.68
C ARG A 104 -3.27 -4.77 -2.55
N LEU A 105 -4.01 -5.88 -2.43
CA LEU A 105 -3.41 -7.21 -2.44
C LEU A 105 -2.72 -7.50 -3.77
N GLY A 106 -3.34 -7.13 -4.89
CA GLY A 106 -2.73 -7.30 -6.22
C GLY A 106 -1.36 -6.62 -6.33
N VAL A 107 -1.25 -5.38 -5.83
CA VAL A 107 0.01 -4.63 -5.82
C VAL A 107 1.06 -5.25 -4.88
N ILE A 108 0.64 -5.82 -3.74
CA ILE A 108 1.56 -6.55 -2.85
C ILE A 108 2.10 -7.81 -3.53
N PHE A 109 1.22 -8.60 -4.15
CA PHE A 109 1.62 -9.81 -4.87
C PHE A 109 2.59 -9.50 -6.01
N GLU A 110 2.30 -8.46 -6.79
CA GLU A 110 3.19 -7.98 -7.85
C GLU A 110 4.54 -7.53 -7.29
N SER A 111 4.56 -6.72 -6.23
CA SER A 111 5.79 -6.22 -5.64
C SER A 111 6.65 -7.35 -5.07
N LEU A 112 6.01 -8.38 -4.47
CA LEU A 112 6.69 -9.58 -4.00
C LEU A 112 7.26 -10.39 -5.17
N ALA A 113 6.49 -10.57 -6.24
CA ALA A 113 6.95 -11.26 -7.44
C ALA A 113 8.13 -10.52 -8.08
N LEU A 114 8.04 -9.21 -8.26
CA LEU A 114 9.10 -8.36 -8.81
C LEU A 114 10.39 -8.45 -7.99
N THR A 115 10.27 -8.42 -6.66
CA THR A 115 11.41 -8.57 -5.76
C THR A 115 12.01 -9.96 -5.88
N PHE A 116 11.21 -11.01 -5.84
CA PHE A 116 11.70 -12.40 -5.89
C PHE A 116 12.35 -12.73 -7.25
N PHE A 117 11.62 -12.51 -8.35
CA PHE A 117 12.10 -12.79 -9.70
C PHE A 117 13.30 -11.93 -10.06
N GLY A 118 13.32 -10.68 -9.60
CA GLY A 118 14.43 -9.80 -9.87
C GLY A 118 15.70 -10.13 -9.07
N ILE A 119 15.59 -10.60 -7.82
CA ILE A 119 16.75 -11.19 -7.10
C ILE A 119 17.26 -12.43 -7.85
N ALA A 120 16.37 -13.33 -8.23
CA ALA A 120 16.74 -14.55 -8.95
C ALA A 120 17.42 -14.24 -10.29
N PHE A 121 16.85 -13.31 -11.05
CA PHE A 121 17.38 -12.87 -12.34
C PHE A 121 18.73 -12.16 -12.20
N SER A 122 18.86 -11.25 -11.23
CA SER A 122 20.12 -10.56 -10.95
C SER A 122 21.21 -11.56 -10.53
N CYS A 123 20.86 -12.55 -9.68
CA CYS A 123 21.79 -13.58 -9.22
C CYS A 123 22.32 -14.44 -10.38
N PHE A 124 21.43 -14.78 -11.34
CA PHE A 124 21.80 -15.51 -12.55
C PHE A 124 22.79 -14.72 -13.43
N MET A 125 22.59 -13.41 -13.57
CA MET A 125 23.46 -12.56 -14.38
C MET A 125 24.81 -12.30 -13.73
N ASN A 126 24.80 -11.81 -12.49
CA ASN A 126 26.02 -11.58 -11.73
C ASN A 126 25.74 -11.61 -10.23
N TRP A 127 26.26 -12.63 -9.57
CA TRP A 127 26.11 -12.81 -8.13
C TRP A 127 26.77 -11.68 -7.32
N GLN A 128 27.91 -11.12 -7.77
CA GLN A 128 28.64 -10.08 -7.04
C GLN A 128 27.85 -8.77 -6.95
N LEU A 129 27.25 -8.32 -8.06
CA LEU A 129 26.38 -7.13 -8.08
C LEU A 129 25.07 -7.37 -7.33
N THR A 130 24.58 -8.61 -7.29
CA THR A 130 23.34 -8.95 -6.57
C THR A 130 23.50 -8.82 -5.07
N PHE A 131 24.63 -9.23 -4.50
CA PHE A 131 24.88 -9.07 -3.06
C PHE A 131 24.93 -7.60 -2.64
N ILE A 132 25.42 -6.72 -3.51
CA ILE A 132 25.43 -5.28 -3.29
C ILE A 132 24.01 -4.73 -3.15
N VAL A 133 23.07 -5.18 -3.98
CA VAL A 133 21.67 -4.74 -3.94
C VAL A 133 20.89 -5.41 -2.80
N LEU A 134 21.26 -6.63 -2.42
CA LEU A 134 20.59 -7.40 -1.37
C LEU A 134 20.73 -6.76 0.02
N ILE A 135 21.91 -6.19 0.34
CA ILE A 135 22.16 -5.55 1.64
C ILE A 135 21.21 -4.36 1.88
N PRO A 136 21.09 -3.38 0.97
CA PRO A 136 20.09 -2.30 1.04
C PRO A 136 18.65 -2.80 1.09
N ILE A 137 18.29 -3.86 0.34
CA ILE A 137 16.94 -4.45 0.40
C ILE A 137 16.61 -4.90 1.83
N ILE A 138 17.53 -5.61 2.49
CA ILE A 138 17.35 -6.06 3.89
C ILE A 138 17.29 -4.86 4.84
N ALA A 139 18.16 -3.86 4.65
CA ALA A 139 18.13 -2.64 5.46
C ALA A 139 16.80 -1.89 5.32
N MET A 140 16.26 -1.77 4.11
CA MET A 140 14.95 -1.15 3.86
C MET A 140 13.81 -1.97 4.46
N ALA A 141 13.89 -3.30 4.42
CA ALA A 141 12.92 -4.17 5.08
C ALA A 141 12.91 -3.98 6.61
N LEU A 142 14.07 -3.80 7.24
CA LEU A 142 14.17 -3.50 8.67
C LEU A 142 13.62 -2.10 9.00
N LEU A 143 13.94 -1.09 8.19
CA LEU A 143 13.41 0.26 8.34
C LEU A 143 11.88 0.30 8.20
N THR A 144 11.32 -0.41 7.21
CA THR A 144 9.86 -0.50 7.02
C THR A 144 9.20 -1.18 8.20
N PHE A 145 9.77 -2.27 8.72
CA PHE A 145 9.25 -2.91 9.91
C PHE A 145 9.23 -1.96 11.13
N GLY A 146 10.29 -1.19 11.35
CA GLY A 146 10.35 -0.18 12.41
C GLY A 146 9.32 0.93 12.24
N GLU A 147 9.16 1.44 11.02
CA GLU A 147 8.17 2.48 10.69
C GLU A 147 6.74 1.99 10.92
N VAL A 148 6.41 0.78 10.43
CA VAL A 148 5.10 0.16 10.62
C VAL A 148 4.81 -0.05 12.10
N SER A 149 5.78 -0.55 12.87
CA SER A 149 5.65 -0.75 14.32
C SER A 149 5.36 0.56 15.06
N LEU A 150 6.05 1.64 14.68
CA LEU A 150 5.84 2.96 15.27
C LEU A 150 4.45 3.51 14.95
N ARG A 151 3.97 3.35 13.70
CA ARG A 151 2.61 3.76 13.31
C ARG A 151 1.53 2.97 14.03
N VAL A 152 1.72 1.67 14.22
CA VAL A 152 0.79 0.82 15.01
C VAL A 152 0.76 1.27 16.47
N TRP A 153 1.92 1.54 17.08
CA TRP A 153 1.99 2.07 18.44
C TRP A 153 1.29 3.42 18.57
N GLN A 154 1.50 4.31 17.60
CA GLN A 154 0.85 5.61 17.54
C GLN A 154 -0.67 5.48 17.48
N GLY A 155 -1.20 4.61 16.60
CA GLY A 155 -2.63 4.35 16.48
C GLY A 155 -3.23 3.89 17.81
N LYS A 156 -2.61 2.90 18.46
CA LYS A 156 -3.06 2.37 19.75
C LYS A 156 -3.20 3.43 20.85
N GLN A 157 -2.34 4.44 20.87
CA GLN A 157 -2.44 5.53 21.84
C GLN A 157 -3.36 6.67 21.40
N ASN A 158 -3.40 7.00 20.10
CA ASN A 158 -4.21 8.12 19.59
C ASN A 158 -5.71 7.78 19.47
N ASP A 159 -6.05 6.54 19.12
CA ASP A 159 -7.44 6.10 18.93
C ASP A 159 -8.34 6.37 20.16
N PRO A 160 -7.95 6.05 21.42
CA PRO A 160 -8.78 6.35 22.58
C PRO A 160 -8.91 7.86 22.85
N ILE A 161 -7.86 8.65 22.64
CA ILE A 161 -7.88 10.11 22.83
C ILE A 161 -8.86 10.74 21.83
N MET A 162 -8.78 10.34 20.56
CA MET A 162 -9.70 10.77 19.51
C MET A 162 -11.13 10.30 19.75
N GLY A 163 -11.31 9.09 20.31
CA GLY A 163 -12.61 8.59 20.75
C GLY A 163 -13.25 9.46 21.84
N GLN A 164 -12.45 9.90 22.83
CA GLN A 164 -12.92 10.81 23.89
C GLN A 164 -13.27 12.20 23.31
N ALA A 165 -12.43 12.75 22.44
CA ALA A 165 -12.68 14.03 21.79
C ALA A 165 -13.98 13.99 20.95
N SER A 166 -14.18 12.91 20.19
CA SER A 166 -15.40 12.68 19.41
C SER A 166 -16.63 12.57 20.30
N THR A 167 -16.53 11.82 21.40
CA THR A 167 -17.61 11.68 22.39
C THR A 167 -17.97 13.03 23.03
N LEU A 168 -16.96 13.83 23.38
CA LEU A 168 -17.15 15.17 23.91
C LEU A 168 -17.87 16.08 22.90
N ALA A 169 -17.44 16.06 21.64
CA ALA A 169 -18.07 16.84 20.57
C ALA A 169 -19.55 16.46 20.39
N VAL A 170 -19.88 15.17 20.36
CA VAL A 170 -21.27 14.70 20.25
C VAL A 170 -22.12 15.16 21.43
N LYS A 171 -21.59 15.11 22.66
CA LYS A 171 -22.28 15.62 23.87
C LYS A 171 -22.57 17.11 23.78
N VAL A 172 -21.63 17.90 23.25
CA VAL A 172 -21.79 19.34 23.06
C VAL A 172 -22.89 19.65 22.05
N ILE A 173 -22.89 18.94 20.92
CA ILE A 173 -23.88 19.16 19.86
C ILE A 173 -25.29 18.84 20.37
N HIS A 174 -25.47 17.74 21.11
CA HIS A 174 -26.77 17.38 21.68
C HIS A 174 -27.27 18.37 22.74
N ASN A 175 -26.36 18.96 23.52
CA ASN A 175 -26.71 19.80 24.67
C ASN A 175 -26.36 21.28 24.47
N MET A 176 -26.28 21.74 23.21
CA MET A 176 -25.82 23.08 22.88
C MET A 176 -26.64 24.18 23.56
N ARG A 177 -27.97 23.99 23.67
CA ARG A 177 -28.86 24.94 24.37
C ARG A 177 -28.52 25.03 25.86
N THR A 178 -28.30 23.89 26.52
CA THR A 178 -27.96 23.81 27.94
C THR A 178 -26.59 24.44 28.22
N ILE A 179 -25.60 24.16 27.36
CA ILE A 179 -24.26 24.73 27.46
C ILE A 179 -24.31 26.27 27.35
N LYS A 180 -25.11 26.78 26.41
CA LYS A 180 -25.34 28.22 26.24
C LYS A 180 -26.04 28.83 27.45
N GLN A 181 -27.04 28.15 28.02
CA GLN A 181 -27.73 28.60 29.23
C GLN A 181 -26.80 28.64 30.45
N LEU A 182 -25.90 27.67 30.58
CA LEU A 182 -24.91 27.60 31.65
C LEU A 182 -23.67 28.48 31.41
N SER A 183 -23.51 29.07 30.22
CA SER A 183 -22.36 29.89 29.83
C SER A 183 -20.99 29.21 30.02
N VAL A 184 -20.93 27.87 29.86
CA VAL A 184 -19.72 27.05 30.07
C VAL A 184 -18.96 26.70 28.78
N GLU A 185 -19.26 27.39 27.66
CA GLU A 185 -18.69 27.12 26.34
C GLU A 185 -17.16 27.13 26.33
N LYS A 186 -16.54 28.10 27.02
CA LYS A 186 -15.07 28.24 27.09
C LYS A 186 -14.41 27.07 27.79
N GLU A 187 -15.02 26.54 28.84
CA GLU A 187 -14.48 25.42 29.61
C GLU A 187 -14.51 24.13 28.78
N ILE A 188 -15.61 23.88 28.07
CA ILE A 188 -15.71 22.70 27.22
C ILE A 188 -14.77 22.80 26.01
N LEU A 189 -14.64 23.99 25.43
CA LEU A 189 -13.66 24.24 24.35
C LEU A 189 -12.23 24.00 24.84
N ARG A 190 -11.91 24.36 26.08
CA ARG A 190 -10.60 24.07 26.68
C ARG A 190 -10.37 22.57 26.81
N GLN A 191 -11.33 21.83 27.38
CA GLN A 191 -11.24 20.37 27.50
C GLN A 191 -11.07 19.67 26.14
N TYR A 192 -11.81 20.11 25.13
CA TYR A 192 -11.64 19.60 23.77
C TYR A 192 -10.26 19.95 23.20
N SER A 193 -9.80 21.19 23.40
CA SER A 193 -8.48 21.62 22.94
C SER A 193 -7.36 20.80 23.59
N ASP A 194 -7.46 20.53 24.89
CA ASP A 194 -6.46 19.75 25.64
C ASP A 194 -6.32 18.32 25.06
N LEU A 195 -7.45 17.66 24.74
CA LEU A 195 -7.47 16.34 24.08
C LEU A 195 -6.80 16.39 22.69
N ILE A 196 -7.10 17.43 21.90
CA ILE A 196 -6.49 17.59 20.58
C ILE A 196 -4.99 17.89 20.69
N TYR A 197 -4.55 18.71 21.66
CA TYR A 197 -3.14 18.99 21.90
C TYR A 197 -2.37 17.72 22.27
N GLU A 198 -2.96 16.85 23.10
CA GLU A 198 -2.36 15.57 23.45
C GLU A 198 -2.17 14.67 22.22
N ALA A 199 -3.20 14.52 21.39
CA ALA A 199 -3.09 13.71 20.18
C ALA A 199 -2.12 14.30 19.14
N VAL A 200 -2.10 15.63 18.98
CA VAL A 200 -1.14 16.33 18.12
C VAL A 200 0.29 16.16 18.64
N ARG A 201 0.49 16.17 19.96
CA ARG A 201 1.81 15.91 20.57
C ARG A 201 2.28 14.50 20.23
N LEU A 202 1.43 13.50 20.39
CA LEU A 202 1.77 12.12 20.05
C LEU A 202 2.04 11.96 18.54
N TYR A 203 1.24 12.60 17.69
CA TYR A 203 1.48 12.63 16.25
C TYR A 203 2.81 13.27 15.89
N ARG A 204 3.18 14.38 16.54
CA ARG A 204 4.45 15.06 16.32
C ARG A 204 5.65 14.20 16.73
N MET A 205 5.52 13.47 17.83
CA MET A 205 6.58 12.57 18.32
C MET A 205 6.89 11.44 17.33
N THR A 206 5.90 10.95 16.59
CA THR A 206 6.10 9.90 15.58
C THR A 206 6.33 10.45 14.17
N ALA A 207 5.83 11.65 13.86
CA ALA A 207 6.00 12.26 12.54
C ALA A 207 7.47 12.53 12.20
N ILE A 208 8.27 12.96 13.17
CA ILE A 208 9.70 13.23 12.98
C ILE A 208 10.46 11.95 12.56
N PRO A 209 10.45 10.85 13.35
CA PRO A 209 11.15 9.62 12.97
C PRO A 209 10.60 8.99 11.69
N VAL A 210 9.28 9.05 11.43
CA VAL A 210 8.70 8.59 10.15
C VAL A 210 9.24 9.41 8.97
N SER A 211 9.38 10.72 9.12
CA SER A 211 9.93 11.59 8.08
C SER A 211 11.42 11.34 7.84
N ILE A 212 12.19 11.12 8.91
CA ILE A 212 13.60 10.75 8.81
C ILE A 212 13.76 9.40 8.10
N ALA A 213 12.96 8.39 8.47
CA ALA A 213 12.94 7.11 7.75
C ALA A 213 12.58 7.33 6.27
N GLY A 214 11.58 8.18 6.01
CA GLY A 214 11.18 8.67 4.69
C GLY A 214 12.36 9.13 3.83
N GLY A 215 13.17 10.04 4.38
CA GLY A 215 14.38 10.55 3.72
C GLY A 215 15.48 9.49 3.57
N LEU A 216 15.68 8.64 4.59
CA LEU A 216 16.65 7.55 4.54
C LEU A 216 16.36 6.56 3.42
N TYR A 217 15.09 6.26 3.11
CA TYR A 217 14.76 5.40 1.96
C TYR A 217 15.26 5.98 0.64
N TRP A 218 15.01 7.27 0.39
CA TRP A 218 15.47 7.95 -0.83
C TRP A 218 16.99 7.98 -0.92
N THR A 219 17.65 8.24 0.20
CA THR A 219 19.11 8.21 0.32
C THR A 219 19.64 6.82 -0.02
N ILE A 220 19.16 5.77 0.66
CA ILE A 220 19.60 4.38 0.43
C ILE A 220 19.40 3.98 -1.04
N ASP A 221 18.27 4.34 -1.64
CA ASP A 221 17.96 4.04 -3.04
C ASP A 221 19.01 4.65 -4.00
N VAL A 222 19.24 5.96 -3.90
CA VAL A 222 20.20 6.67 -4.76
C VAL A 222 21.64 6.18 -4.55
N TYR A 223 22.07 5.98 -3.29
CA TYR A 223 23.41 5.50 -2.99
C TYR A 223 23.63 4.06 -3.43
N THR A 224 22.61 3.21 -3.38
CA THR A 224 22.69 1.83 -3.88
C THR A 224 22.92 1.83 -5.38
N VAL A 225 22.13 2.60 -6.13
CA VAL A 225 22.30 2.73 -7.59
C VAL A 225 23.70 3.26 -7.93
N ALA A 226 24.17 4.31 -7.23
CA ALA A 226 25.50 4.86 -7.43
C ALA A 226 26.62 3.83 -7.17
N PHE A 227 26.50 3.03 -6.10
CA PHE A 227 27.49 2.02 -5.76
C PHE A 227 27.48 0.83 -6.74
N VAL A 228 26.29 0.43 -7.22
CA VAL A 228 26.17 -0.57 -8.30
C VAL A 228 26.87 -0.07 -9.56
N TYR A 229 26.64 1.19 -9.96
CA TYR A 229 27.34 1.79 -11.11
C TYR A 229 28.85 1.80 -10.93
N TRP A 230 29.35 2.25 -9.77
CA TRP A 230 30.78 2.30 -9.50
C TRP A 230 31.44 0.92 -9.61
N ARG A 231 30.83 -0.10 -8.99
CA ARG A 231 31.34 -1.47 -9.08
C ARG A 231 31.23 -2.04 -10.48
N ALA A 232 30.11 -1.79 -11.15
CA ALA A 232 29.92 -2.23 -12.52
C ALA A 232 31.00 -1.69 -13.47
N LEU A 233 31.37 -0.41 -13.35
CA LEU A 233 32.43 0.19 -14.17
C LEU A 233 33.78 -0.53 -14.02
N ILE A 234 34.18 -0.86 -12.79
CA ILE A 234 35.42 -1.60 -12.52
C ILE A 234 35.38 -2.99 -13.19
N LEU A 235 34.24 -3.70 -13.12
CA LEU A 235 34.12 -5.03 -13.71
C LEU A 235 34.10 -5.00 -15.26
N VAL A 236 33.69 -3.88 -15.86
CA VAL A 236 33.83 -3.66 -17.32
C VAL A 236 35.29 -3.50 -17.70
N GLU A 237 36.06 -2.72 -16.92
CA GLU A 237 37.49 -2.55 -17.14
C GLU A 237 38.25 -3.88 -17.03
N GLU A 238 37.85 -4.74 -16.10
CA GLU A 238 38.39 -6.09 -15.92
C GLU A 238 37.95 -7.10 -17.01
N LYS A 239 37.13 -6.68 -17.99
CA LYS A 239 36.55 -7.52 -19.06
C LYS A 239 35.76 -8.74 -18.56
N GLN A 240 35.30 -8.73 -17.31
CA GLN A 240 34.51 -9.82 -16.72
C GLN A 240 33.01 -9.68 -17.00
N LEU A 241 32.55 -8.47 -17.38
CA LEU A 241 31.14 -8.19 -17.63
C LEU A 241 30.92 -7.45 -18.96
N THR A 242 29.89 -7.89 -19.68
CA THR A 242 29.30 -7.15 -20.78
C THR A 242 28.46 -5.98 -20.25
N SER A 243 28.53 -4.82 -20.90
CA SER A 243 27.75 -3.62 -20.55
C SER A 243 26.24 -3.87 -20.43
N HIS A 244 25.71 -4.85 -21.17
CA HIS A 244 24.29 -5.24 -21.11
C HIS A 244 23.86 -5.75 -19.72
N HIS A 245 24.64 -6.65 -19.10
CA HIS A 245 24.30 -7.23 -17.78
C HIS A 245 24.22 -6.16 -16.69
N ILE A 246 25.04 -5.11 -16.81
CA ILE A 246 25.08 -4.01 -15.86
C ILE A 246 23.80 -3.18 -15.94
N ILE A 247 23.38 -2.81 -17.15
CA ILE A 247 22.16 -2.04 -17.36
C ILE A 247 20.96 -2.80 -16.79
N MET A 248 20.91 -4.13 -16.96
CA MET A 248 19.83 -4.94 -16.40
C MET A 248 19.82 -4.98 -14.87
N VAL A 249 20.98 -5.16 -14.22
CA VAL A 249 21.08 -5.20 -12.75
C VAL A 249 20.75 -3.83 -12.14
N VAL A 250 21.22 -2.74 -12.76
CA VAL A 250 20.87 -1.38 -12.35
C VAL A 250 19.37 -1.13 -12.50
N ALA A 251 18.80 -1.44 -13.67
CA ALA A 251 17.37 -1.26 -13.90
C ALA A 251 16.54 -2.04 -12.88
N TYR A 252 16.92 -3.28 -12.58
CA TYR A 252 16.30 -4.05 -11.51
C TYR A 252 16.36 -3.34 -10.15
N SER A 253 17.54 -2.85 -9.74
CA SER A 253 17.71 -2.18 -8.44
C SER A 253 16.78 -0.97 -8.26
N MET A 254 16.53 -0.22 -9.34
CA MET A 254 15.65 0.95 -9.34
C MET A 254 14.18 0.61 -9.09
N PHE A 255 13.73 -0.59 -9.46
CA PHE A 255 12.35 -1.04 -9.24
C PHE A 255 12.20 -1.85 -7.95
N ALA A 256 13.22 -2.62 -7.57
CA ALA A 256 13.17 -3.52 -6.42
C ALA A 256 13.15 -2.78 -5.07
N LEU A 257 13.99 -1.75 -4.93
CA LEU A 257 14.10 -1.01 -3.67
C LEU A 257 12.79 -0.29 -3.32
N PRO A 258 12.14 0.48 -4.23
CA PRO A 258 10.83 1.06 -3.95
C PRO A 258 9.73 0.03 -3.67
N ALA A 259 9.79 -1.15 -4.30
CA ALA A 259 8.80 -2.21 -4.12
C ALA A 259 8.74 -2.70 -2.66
N VAL A 260 9.88 -2.86 -1.99
CA VAL A 260 9.96 -3.26 -0.57
C VAL A 260 9.23 -2.26 0.33
N LYS A 261 9.46 -0.97 0.12
CA LYS A 261 8.77 0.11 0.87
C LYS A 261 7.27 0.10 0.63
N LEU A 262 6.86 -0.09 -0.63
CA LEU A 262 5.46 -0.16 -1.02
C LEU A 262 4.74 -1.32 -0.32
N ILE A 263 5.34 -2.50 -0.27
CA ILE A 263 4.80 -3.67 0.44
C ILE A 263 4.56 -3.34 1.91
N GLY A 264 5.57 -2.80 2.61
CA GLY A 264 5.45 -2.46 4.04
C GLY A 264 4.34 -1.44 4.32
N MET A 265 4.24 -0.40 3.49
CA MET A 265 3.20 0.63 3.62
C MET A 265 1.79 0.07 3.38
N LEU A 266 1.61 -0.73 2.33
CA LEU A 266 0.32 -1.34 2.01
C LEU A 266 -0.07 -2.38 3.06
N ALA A 267 0.88 -3.16 3.57
CA ALA A 267 0.65 -4.11 4.66
C ALA A 267 0.15 -3.42 5.93
N TYR A 268 0.75 -2.29 6.33
CA TYR A 268 0.24 -1.49 7.45
C TYR A 268 -1.20 -1.01 7.23
N ARG A 269 -1.50 -0.50 6.03
CA ARG A 269 -2.86 -0.05 5.71
C ARG A 269 -3.87 -1.20 5.77
N ILE A 270 -3.50 -2.38 5.25
CA ILE A 270 -4.36 -3.57 5.33
C ILE A 270 -4.56 -3.97 6.80
N ALA A 271 -3.50 -3.99 7.61
CA ALA A 271 -3.60 -4.31 9.04
C ALA A 271 -4.57 -3.38 9.79
N GLY A 272 -4.56 -2.08 9.45
CA GLY A 272 -5.52 -1.11 10.00
C GLY A 272 -6.97 -1.42 9.60
N LEU A 273 -7.19 -1.80 8.34
CA LEU A 273 -8.52 -2.15 7.83
C LEU A 273 -9.04 -3.50 8.41
N VAL A 274 -8.15 -4.44 8.74
CA VAL A 274 -8.53 -5.71 9.39
C VAL A 274 -9.20 -5.45 10.75
N SER A 275 -8.70 -4.46 11.49
CA SER A 275 -9.32 -4.03 12.76
C SER A 275 -10.78 -3.61 12.58
N SER A 276 -11.09 -2.88 11.50
CA SER A 276 -12.47 -2.49 11.16
C SER A 276 -13.33 -3.69 10.77
N ALA A 277 -12.78 -4.67 10.03
CA ALA A 277 -13.53 -5.87 9.65
C ALA A 277 -13.84 -6.81 10.82
N GLN A 278 -13.11 -6.70 11.94
CA GLN A 278 -13.38 -7.47 13.15
C GLN A 278 -14.82 -7.28 13.65
N SER A 279 -15.42 -6.10 13.45
CA SER A 279 -16.81 -5.82 13.82
C SER A 279 -17.80 -6.74 13.07
N PHE A 280 -17.55 -7.01 11.78
CA PHE A 280 -18.36 -7.91 10.98
C PHE A 280 -18.14 -9.37 11.34
N PHE A 281 -16.90 -9.78 11.59
CA PHE A 281 -16.63 -11.15 12.04
C PHE A 281 -17.33 -11.42 13.37
N ASN A 282 -17.24 -10.50 14.32
CA ASN A 282 -17.97 -10.59 15.59
C ASN A 282 -19.49 -10.62 15.40
N LEU A 283 -20.04 -9.96 14.36
CA LEU A 283 -21.46 -10.03 14.01
C LEU A 283 -21.83 -11.40 13.43
N PHE A 284 -20.99 -11.94 12.53
CA PHE A 284 -21.24 -13.23 11.89
C PHE A 284 -21.14 -14.40 12.86
N ASP A 285 -20.26 -14.31 13.85
CA ASP A 285 -20.07 -15.33 14.87
C ASP A 285 -21.10 -15.25 16.01
N ARG A 286 -21.88 -14.15 16.07
CA ARG A 286 -22.91 -14.00 17.09
C ARG A 286 -24.16 -14.79 16.72
N ILE A 287 -24.52 -15.73 17.59
CA ILE A 287 -25.81 -16.42 17.55
C ILE A 287 -26.82 -15.60 18.37
N PRO A 288 -27.97 -15.20 17.80
CA PRO A 288 -29.00 -14.46 18.53
C PRO A 288 -29.63 -15.33 19.62
N THR A 289 -30.00 -14.72 20.75
CA THR A 289 -30.63 -15.44 21.87
C THR A 289 -32.04 -15.92 21.51
N ILE A 290 -32.71 -15.19 20.60
CA ILE A 290 -34.00 -15.54 20.02
C ILE A 290 -33.78 -15.49 18.50
N ASP A 291 -33.63 -16.66 17.87
CA ASP A 291 -33.48 -16.74 16.42
C ASP A 291 -34.84 -16.80 15.75
N ASN A 292 -35.19 -15.73 15.04
CA ASN A 292 -36.46 -15.63 14.31
C ASN A 292 -36.52 -16.55 13.07
N GLY A 293 -35.40 -17.17 12.68
CA GLY A 293 -35.32 -18.09 11.54
C GLY A 293 -34.86 -19.50 11.90
N SER A 294 -34.95 -19.91 13.16
CA SER A 294 -34.77 -21.29 13.58
C SER A 294 -36.11 -22.04 13.51
N ASP A 295 -36.12 -23.23 12.91
CA ASP A 295 -37.29 -24.13 12.86
C ASP A 295 -37.55 -24.82 14.22
N GLU A 296 -36.79 -24.50 15.28
CA GLU A 296 -36.93 -25.09 16.62
C GLU A 296 -37.99 -24.41 17.52
N GLY A 297 -38.76 -23.46 16.97
CA GLY A 297 -39.84 -22.79 17.70
C GLY A 297 -41.11 -23.65 17.86
N GLN A 298 -41.81 -23.55 18.99
CA GLN A 298 -43.18 -24.05 19.09
C GLN A 298 -44.08 -23.22 18.17
N GLU A 299 -44.59 -23.83 17.09
CA GLU A 299 -45.71 -23.29 16.32
C GLU A 299 -46.90 -23.06 17.25
N LEU A 300 -47.36 -21.82 17.35
CA LEU A 300 -48.55 -21.42 18.10
C LEU A 300 -49.82 -21.57 17.26
#